data_AF-A0A8E0SBE7-F1
#
_entry.id   AF-A0A8E0SBE7-F1
#
_cell.length_a   1.000
_cell.length_b   1.000
_cell.length_c   1.000
_cell.angle_alpha   90.00
_cell.angle_beta   90.00
_cell.angle_gamma   90.00
#
_symmetry.space_group_name_H-M   'P 1'
#
loop_
_entity.id
_entity.type
_entity.pdbx_description
1 polymer ?
#
loop_
_entity_poly.entity_id
_entity_poly.type
_entity_poly.pdbx_seq_one_letter_code
_entity_poly.pdbx_strand_id
1 'polypeptide(L)'
;MGDNFWHDTVVRFDIGKKDIALRKGEIIVDKLYPVEDTKGNSGDRGILTVTNLRLIWCTHQYRRINLSIGYACILNISKQNTRSKLHGISDALFVLAKNGNTRYEFIFTYLVPGNPRIFVSVTAVFKAYDSSRTYRELRIRYPLLENRKLALLPKEQQYDELDGVWNLTTDQGNLGKLYITNIRVVWHSTMSHNFNISIPFLQITSVKKSNSKFGKALVITTSKKAGSYMLGFRIDPAERLTATERELISLHQLYHSNPTFGVEVNQESEHVSRIQNYIVEVNCKITNQKEHPDG
;
A
#
# COMPACT_ATOMS: atom_id res chain seq x y z
N MET A 1 -0.69 -14.43 -13.32
CA MET A 1 -1.88 -13.76 -12.77
C MET A 1 -1.40 -12.59 -11.94
N GLY A 2 -1.31 -11.40 -12.52
CA GLY A 2 -1.02 -10.18 -11.76
C GLY A 2 -2.33 -9.64 -11.22
N ASP A 3 -2.62 -9.87 -9.94
CA ASP A 3 -3.67 -9.13 -9.26
C ASP A 3 -3.31 -7.64 -9.32
N ASN A 4 -4.10 -6.85 -10.03
CA ASN A 4 -3.78 -5.46 -10.34
C ASN A 4 -3.86 -4.64 -9.04
N PHE A 5 -2.71 -4.42 -8.40
CA PHE A 5 -2.60 -3.69 -7.14
C PHE A 5 -2.97 -2.21 -7.33
N TRP A 6 -4.26 -1.91 -7.19
CA TRP A 6 -4.82 -0.57 -7.41
C TRP A 6 -5.17 0.19 -6.13
N HIS A 7 -5.29 -0.51 -4.99
CA HIS A 7 -5.94 0.00 -3.79
C HIS A 7 -5.20 1.21 -3.19
N ASP A 8 -3.88 1.24 -3.30
CA ASP A 8 -3.03 2.34 -2.84
C ASP A 8 -2.84 3.45 -3.88
N THR A 9 -3.22 3.23 -5.13
CA THR A 9 -2.79 4.02 -6.31
C THR A 9 -3.89 4.68 -7.09
N VAL A 10 -5.15 4.41 -6.74
CA VAL A 10 -6.29 4.92 -7.49
C VAL A 10 -7.32 5.50 -6.52
N VAL A 11 -7.96 6.57 -6.97
CA VAL A 11 -9.18 7.12 -6.37
C VAL A 11 -10.38 6.53 -7.12
N ARG A 12 -11.32 5.91 -6.40
CA ARG A 12 -12.55 5.37 -6.99
C ARG A 12 -13.79 5.80 -6.18
N PHE A 13 -14.91 5.86 -6.87
CA PHE A 13 -16.23 6.20 -6.33
C PHE A 13 -17.19 5.04 -6.59
N ASP A 14 -18.17 4.87 -5.72
CA ASP A 14 -19.28 3.92 -5.82
C ASP A 14 -18.82 2.50 -6.18
N ILE A 15 -17.73 2.06 -5.54
CA ILE A 15 -17.14 0.75 -5.83
C ILE A 15 -18.02 -0.38 -5.31
N GLY A 16 -18.00 -1.51 -6.04
CA GLY A 16 -18.75 -2.70 -5.66
C GLY A 16 -18.20 -3.35 -4.38
N LYS A 17 -19.04 -4.13 -3.70
CA LYS A 17 -18.68 -4.79 -2.42
C LYS A 17 -17.37 -5.59 -2.46
N LYS A 18 -17.06 -6.23 -3.59
CA LYS A 18 -15.81 -7.00 -3.77
C LYS A 18 -14.56 -6.11 -3.74
N ASP A 19 -14.67 -4.89 -4.27
CA ASP A 19 -13.56 -3.93 -4.37
C ASP A 19 -13.38 -3.09 -3.10
N ILE A 20 -14.43 -2.97 -2.28
CA ILE A 20 -14.39 -2.39 -0.93
C ILE A 20 -13.72 -3.35 0.06
N ALA A 21 -13.88 -4.65 -0.15
CA ALA A 21 -13.30 -5.65 0.74
C ALA A 21 -11.78 -5.46 0.84
N LEU A 22 -11.23 -5.77 2.02
CA LEU A 22 -9.80 -5.67 2.26
C LEU A 22 -9.07 -6.67 1.38
N ARG A 23 -8.03 -6.20 0.72
CA ARG A 23 -7.10 -7.05 -0.02
C ARG A 23 -6.22 -7.84 0.97
N LYS A 24 -5.61 -8.94 0.51
CA LYS A 24 -4.53 -9.62 1.24
C LYS A 24 -3.45 -8.63 1.68
N GLY A 25 -3.10 -8.65 2.97
CA GLY A 25 -2.15 -7.73 3.61
C GLY A 25 -2.71 -6.31 3.89
N GLU A 26 -3.93 -6.00 3.43
CA GLU A 26 -4.63 -4.78 3.83
C GLU A 26 -5.31 -5.00 5.19
N ILE A 27 -5.06 -4.09 6.13
CA ILE A 27 -5.61 -4.15 7.48
C ILE A 27 -6.31 -2.84 7.82
N ILE A 28 -7.38 -2.93 8.62
CA ILE A 28 -8.02 -1.75 9.20
C ILE A 28 -7.15 -1.29 10.37
N VAL A 29 -6.80 -0.02 10.35
CA VAL A 29 -6.08 0.65 11.45
C VAL A 29 -7.07 1.35 12.36
N ASP A 30 -8.02 2.09 11.76
CA ASP A 30 -9.06 2.79 12.50
C ASP A 30 -10.39 2.82 11.73
N LYS A 31 -11.49 2.99 12.45
CA LYS A 31 -12.81 3.28 11.92
C LYS A 31 -13.37 4.47 12.68
N LEU A 32 -13.94 5.42 11.96
CA LEU A 32 -14.46 6.65 12.53
C LEU A 32 -15.92 6.79 12.14
N TYR A 33 -16.77 6.90 13.15
CA TYR A 33 -18.20 7.20 13.00
C TYR A 33 -18.61 8.18 14.11
N PRO A 34 -19.47 9.16 13.82
CA PRO A 34 -20.01 9.50 12.51
C PRO A 34 -19.11 10.50 11.76
N VAL A 35 -18.81 10.23 10.49
CA VAL A 35 -18.03 11.13 9.62
C VAL A 35 -18.85 11.54 8.40
N GLU A 36 -19.03 12.84 8.18
CA GLU A 36 -19.67 13.40 6.99
C GLU A 36 -18.64 13.60 5.88
N ASP A 37 -18.97 13.24 4.64
CA ASP A 37 -18.30 13.76 3.44
C ASP A 37 -18.94 15.10 3.06
N THR A 38 -18.40 16.18 3.61
CA THR A 38 -18.97 17.53 3.51
C THR A 38 -18.97 18.07 2.08
N LYS A 39 -18.08 17.58 1.21
CA LYS A 39 -18.01 18.07 -0.17
C LYS A 39 -18.85 17.25 -1.13
N GLY A 40 -18.78 15.92 -1.05
CA GLY A 40 -19.47 15.03 -1.98
C GLY A 40 -20.89 14.66 -1.56
N ASN A 41 -21.14 14.48 -0.27
CA ASN A 41 -22.38 13.91 0.27
C ASN A 41 -22.85 14.66 1.52
N SER A 42 -22.95 15.99 1.39
CA SER A 42 -23.27 16.86 2.53
C SER A 42 -24.66 16.59 3.09
N GLY A 43 -24.74 16.37 4.40
CA GLY A 43 -25.94 15.96 5.12
C GLY A 43 -26.00 14.47 5.47
N ASP A 44 -25.14 13.64 4.87
CA ASP A 44 -25.11 12.20 5.14
C ASP A 44 -24.02 11.82 6.14
N ARG A 45 -24.38 11.00 7.12
CA ARG A 45 -23.42 10.37 8.04
C ARG A 45 -22.85 9.12 7.40
N GLY A 46 -21.54 8.96 7.47
CA GLY A 46 -20.84 7.77 7.01
C GLY A 46 -19.81 7.27 8.01
N ILE A 47 -19.16 6.17 7.61
CA ILE A 47 -18.03 5.57 8.31
C ILE A 47 -16.79 5.84 7.47
N LEU A 48 -15.80 6.51 8.05
CA LEU A 48 -14.47 6.63 7.47
C LEU A 48 -13.60 5.51 8.04
N THR A 49 -13.21 4.56 7.18
CA THR A 49 -12.28 3.48 7.51
C THR A 49 -10.89 3.86 7.04
N VAL A 50 -9.94 3.86 7.97
CA VAL A 50 -8.53 4.10 7.73
C VAL A 50 -7.84 2.74 7.65
N THR A 51 -7.40 2.33 6.46
CA THR A 51 -6.61 1.10 6.29
C THR A 51 -5.13 1.45 6.20
N ASN A 52 -4.27 0.45 6.15
CA ASN A 52 -2.84 0.66 5.90
C ASN A 52 -2.51 1.08 4.45
N LEU A 53 -3.48 1.10 3.51
CA LEU A 53 -3.25 1.42 2.10
C LEU A 53 -4.12 2.55 1.55
N ARG A 54 -5.29 2.79 2.13
CA ARG A 54 -6.29 3.73 1.61
C ARG A 54 -7.24 4.23 2.69
N LEU A 55 -7.89 5.34 2.40
CA LEU A 55 -9.11 5.77 3.07
C LEU A 55 -10.32 5.19 2.34
N ILE A 56 -11.29 4.67 3.08
CA ILE A 56 -12.57 4.24 2.53
C ILE A 56 -13.67 4.98 3.30
N TRP A 57 -14.50 5.74 2.61
CA TRP A 57 -15.70 6.32 3.21
C TRP A 57 -16.94 5.67 2.62
N CYS A 58 -17.85 5.22 3.47
CA CYS A 58 -19.13 4.64 3.09
C CYS A 58 -20.24 5.38 3.83
N THR A 59 -21.29 5.82 3.13
CA THR A 59 -22.46 6.37 3.82
C THR A 59 -23.16 5.29 4.66
N HIS A 60 -23.78 5.72 5.75
CA HIS A 60 -24.55 4.87 6.64
C HIS A 60 -25.91 4.51 6.04
N GLN A 61 -26.53 5.43 5.29
CA GLN A 61 -27.88 5.27 4.75
C GLN A 61 -27.91 4.46 3.45
N TYR A 62 -27.03 4.74 2.50
CA TYR A 62 -27.01 4.14 1.16
C TYR A 62 -25.72 3.38 0.87
N ARG A 63 -25.64 2.08 1.20
CA ARG A 63 -24.42 1.28 1.02
C ARG A 63 -23.81 1.25 -0.41
N ARG A 64 -24.48 1.82 -1.40
CA ARG A 64 -23.96 2.01 -2.78
C ARG A 64 -23.05 3.23 -2.89
N ILE A 65 -23.30 4.29 -2.12
CA ILE A 65 -22.49 5.52 -2.16
C ILE A 65 -21.26 5.33 -1.28
N ASN A 66 -20.10 5.34 -1.91
CA ASN A 66 -18.84 5.18 -1.21
C ASN A 66 -17.67 5.72 -2.04
N LEU A 67 -16.52 5.87 -1.41
CA LEU A 67 -15.29 6.26 -2.09
C LEU A 67 -14.09 5.56 -1.46
N SER A 68 -13.06 5.38 -2.26
CA SER A 68 -11.77 4.80 -1.88
C SER A 68 -10.65 5.71 -2.38
N ILE A 69 -9.79 6.18 -1.49
CA ILE A 69 -8.65 7.05 -1.79
C ILE A 69 -7.36 6.32 -1.44
N GLY A 70 -6.65 5.83 -2.44
CA GLY A 70 -5.31 5.25 -2.25
C GLY A 70 -4.30 6.27 -1.74
N TYR A 71 -3.45 5.88 -0.78
CA TYR A 71 -2.49 6.81 -0.18
C TYR A 71 -1.43 7.32 -1.16
N ALA A 72 -1.04 6.56 -2.19
CA ALA A 72 -0.13 7.06 -3.22
C ALA A 72 -0.74 8.20 -4.06
N CYS A 73 -2.07 8.37 -4.05
CA CYS A 73 -2.73 9.49 -4.72
C CYS A 73 -2.72 10.77 -3.89
N ILE A 74 -2.51 10.68 -2.57
CA ILE A 74 -2.63 11.84 -1.68
C ILE A 74 -1.43 12.77 -1.87
N LEU A 75 -1.72 14.03 -2.18
CA LEU A 75 -0.75 15.11 -2.31
C LEU A 75 -0.59 15.88 -0.99
N ASN A 76 -1.69 16.10 -0.28
CA ASN A 76 -1.70 16.86 0.95
C ASN A 76 -2.84 16.44 1.87
N ILE A 77 -2.58 16.47 3.18
CA ILE A 77 -3.58 16.30 4.24
C ILE A 77 -3.48 17.51 5.15
N SER A 78 -4.59 18.22 5.34
CA SER A 78 -4.62 19.41 6.19
C SER A 78 -5.89 19.47 7.03
N LYS A 79 -5.82 20.22 8.12
CA LYS A 79 -6.94 20.55 9.00
C LYS A 79 -7.40 21.97 8.67
N GLN A 80 -8.66 22.16 8.33
CA GLN A 80 -9.24 23.49 8.11
C GLN A 80 -10.66 23.55 8.65
N ASN A 81 -11.12 24.76 8.99
CA ASN A 81 -12.51 24.98 9.38
C ASN A 81 -13.41 24.95 8.14
N THR A 82 -14.52 24.22 8.25
CA THR A 82 -15.57 24.19 7.22
C THR A 82 -16.95 24.30 7.87
N ARG A 83 -17.97 24.59 7.07
CA ARG A 83 -19.36 24.56 7.52
C ARG A 83 -20.00 23.24 7.11
N SER A 84 -20.12 22.32 8.06
CA SER A 84 -20.93 21.10 7.95
C SER A 84 -22.41 21.44 8.01
N LYS A 85 -23.23 20.75 7.20
CA LYS A 85 -24.70 20.84 7.31
C LYS A 85 -25.22 20.21 8.61
N LEU A 86 -24.51 19.21 9.13
CA LEU A 86 -24.89 18.45 10.32
C LEU A 86 -24.40 19.10 11.63
N HIS A 87 -23.32 19.88 11.57
CA HIS A 87 -22.66 20.41 12.78
C HIS A 87 -22.32 21.90 12.77
N GLY A 88 -22.65 22.65 11.71
CA GLY A 88 -22.29 24.07 11.61
C GLY A 88 -20.79 24.25 11.35
N ILE A 89 -20.14 25.24 11.97
CA ILE A 89 -18.70 25.49 11.78
C ILE A 89 -17.91 24.48 12.60
N SER A 90 -17.06 23.69 11.95
CA SER A 90 -16.27 22.63 12.58
C SER A 90 -14.95 22.40 11.86
N ASP A 91 -13.98 21.89 12.60
CA ASP A 91 -12.73 21.36 12.03
C ASP A 91 -13.02 20.16 11.11
N ALA A 92 -12.45 20.18 9.91
CA ALA A 92 -12.55 19.09 8.94
C ALA A 92 -11.19 18.69 8.37
N LEU A 93 -11.11 17.43 7.97
CA LEU A 93 -9.97 16.81 7.30
C LEU A 93 -10.08 17.07 5.80
N PHE A 94 -9.13 17.85 5.28
CA PHE A 94 -8.98 18.12 3.86
C PHE A 94 -7.93 17.18 3.28
N VAL A 95 -8.34 16.36 2.30
CA VAL A 95 -7.46 15.46 1.57
C VAL A 95 -7.41 15.91 0.13
N LEU A 96 -6.27 16.42 -0.31
CA LEU A 96 -6.00 16.72 -1.70
C LEU A 96 -5.33 15.50 -2.33
N ALA A 97 -5.92 14.96 -3.40
CA ALA A 97 -5.40 13.80 -4.11
C ALA A 97 -5.31 14.05 -5.62
N LYS A 98 -4.44 13.30 -6.29
CA LYS A 98 -4.32 13.28 -7.75
C LYS A 98 -4.42 11.85 -8.25
N ASN A 99 -5.33 11.62 -9.19
CA ASN A 99 -5.47 10.35 -9.88
C ASN A 99 -5.37 10.59 -11.40
N GLY A 100 -4.32 10.10 -12.03
CA GLY A 100 -3.95 10.48 -13.39
C GLY A 100 -3.71 11.99 -13.50
N ASN A 101 -4.40 12.66 -14.42
CA ASN A 101 -4.31 14.11 -14.60
C ASN A 101 -5.34 14.90 -13.78
N THR A 102 -6.25 14.22 -13.08
CA THR A 102 -7.33 14.86 -12.34
C THR A 102 -6.95 15.05 -10.88
N ARG A 103 -7.17 16.26 -10.35
CA ARG A 103 -7.04 16.58 -8.93
C ARG A 103 -8.41 16.51 -8.28
N TYR A 104 -8.47 15.90 -7.11
CA TYR A 104 -9.64 15.77 -6.26
C TYR A 104 -9.35 16.39 -4.91
N GLU A 105 -10.37 16.98 -4.31
CA GLU A 105 -10.33 17.44 -2.93
C GLU A 105 -11.51 16.79 -2.21
N PHE A 106 -11.22 16.22 -1.04
CA PHE A 106 -12.20 15.59 -0.17
C PHE A 106 -12.20 16.30 1.17
N ILE A 107 -13.39 16.49 1.74
CA ILE A 107 -13.58 17.19 3.02
C ILE A 107 -14.38 16.27 3.92
N PHE A 108 -13.73 15.75 4.96
CA PHE A 108 -14.37 14.88 5.94
C PHE A 108 -14.53 15.60 7.28
N THR A 109 -15.76 15.74 7.74
CA THR A 109 -16.07 16.32 9.05
C THR A 109 -16.37 15.20 10.03
N TYR A 110 -15.57 15.09 11.10
CA TYR A 110 -15.86 14.16 12.17
C TYR A 110 -16.88 14.78 13.13
N LEU A 111 -18.05 14.15 13.23
CA LEU A 111 -19.20 14.70 13.95
C LEU A 111 -19.16 14.42 15.46
N VAL A 112 -17.98 14.12 16.01
CA VAL A 112 -17.75 14.02 17.46
C VAL A 112 -17.00 15.28 17.89
N PRO A 113 -17.69 16.24 18.55
CA PRO A 113 -17.10 17.53 18.89
C PRO A 113 -15.82 17.40 19.74
N GLY A 114 -14.83 18.24 19.44
CA GLY A 114 -13.57 18.31 20.20
C GLY A 114 -12.66 17.09 20.07
N ASN A 115 -13.01 16.09 19.25
CA ASN A 115 -12.24 14.86 19.13
C ASN A 115 -11.25 14.93 17.94
N PRO A 116 -9.93 14.99 18.18
CA PRO A 116 -8.93 15.12 17.12
C PRO A 116 -8.61 13.80 16.40
N ARG A 117 -9.25 12.68 16.78
CA ARG A 117 -8.88 11.32 16.35
C ARG A 117 -8.79 11.15 14.83
N ILE A 118 -9.69 11.78 14.07
CA ILE A 118 -9.65 11.73 12.60
C ILE A 118 -8.30 12.24 12.06
N PHE A 119 -7.77 13.32 12.62
CA PHE A 119 -6.52 13.91 12.19
C PHE A 119 -5.32 13.07 12.65
N VAL A 120 -5.35 12.62 13.92
CA VAL A 120 -4.27 11.80 14.49
C VAL A 120 -4.12 10.50 13.71
N SER A 121 -5.21 9.75 13.56
CA SER A 121 -5.19 8.45 12.88
C SER A 121 -4.78 8.59 11.42
N VAL A 122 -5.45 9.45 10.64
CA VAL A 122 -5.16 9.55 9.19
C VAL A 122 -3.74 10.06 8.95
N THR A 123 -3.28 11.06 9.71
CA THR A 123 -1.92 11.61 9.55
C THR A 123 -0.85 10.60 9.95
N ALA A 124 -1.04 9.85 11.05
CA ALA A 124 -0.08 8.85 11.49
C ALA A 124 0.07 7.72 10.46
N VAL A 125 -1.05 7.20 9.94
CA VAL A 125 -1.04 6.13 8.93
C VAL A 125 -0.44 6.63 7.62
N PHE A 126 -0.80 7.82 7.16
CA PHE A 126 -0.24 8.38 5.94
C PHE A 126 1.28 8.59 6.03
N LYS A 127 1.79 9.07 7.17
CA LYS A 127 3.24 9.20 7.41
C LYS A 127 3.93 7.83 7.39
N ALA A 128 3.37 6.82 8.05
CA ALA A 128 3.91 5.46 8.04
C ALA A 128 3.87 4.84 6.63
N TYR A 129 2.85 5.14 5.85
CA TYR A 129 2.76 4.75 4.44
C TYR A 129 3.88 5.41 3.63
N ASP A 130 4.07 6.72 3.77
CA ASP A 130 5.05 7.48 2.99
C ASP A 130 6.51 7.08 3.32
N SER A 131 6.82 6.86 4.60
CA SER A 131 8.16 6.46 5.03
C SER A 131 8.55 5.02 4.67
N SER A 132 7.58 4.17 4.34
CA SER A 132 7.78 2.74 4.03
C SER A 132 7.74 2.42 2.53
N ARG A 133 7.89 3.42 1.65
CA ARG A 133 7.82 3.23 0.19
C ARG A 133 8.79 2.16 -0.35
N THR A 134 9.93 1.92 0.28
CA THR A 134 10.93 0.92 -0.14
C THR A 134 10.41 -0.52 -0.15
N TYR A 135 9.33 -0.82 0.56
CA TYR A 135 8.64 -2.12 0.51
C TYR A 135 7.82 -2.30 -0.76
N ARG A 136 7.48 -1.21 -1.45
CA ARG A 136 6.46 -1.20 -2.51
C ARG A 136 6.96 -0.57 -3.81
N GLU A 137 7.98 0.25 -3.77
CA GLU A 137 8.54 0.97 -4.92
C GLU A 137 9.92 0.40 -5.29
N LEU A 138 10.13 0.20 -6.59
CA LEU A 138 11.46 -0.11 -7.13
C LEU A 138 12.39 1.09 -6.93
N ARG A 139 13.62 0.83 -6.48
CA ARG A 139 14.63 1.86 -6.26
C ARG A 139 15.88 1.57 -7.07
N ILE A 140 16.42 2.59 -7.73
CA ILE A 140 17.68 2.54 -8.48
C ILE A 140 18.61 3.60 -7.90
N ARG A 141 19.88 3.27 -7.69
CA ARG A 141 20.90 4.18 -7.10
C ARG A 141 20.46 4.75 -5.74
N TYR A 142 19.94 3.88 -4.87
CA TYR A 142 19.46 4.24 -3.54
C TYR A 142 20.49 3.80 -2.48
N PRO A 143 20.63 4.53 -1.36
CA PRO A 143 21.44 4.08 -0.23
C PRO A 143 20.85 2.80 0.37
N LEU A 144 21.43 1.65 0.04
CA LEU A 144 20.97 0.32 0.46
C LEU A 144 21.94 -0.38 1.40
N LEU A 145 23.14 0.16 1.58
CA LEU A 145 24.24 -0.51 2.29
C LEU A 145 24.63 0.28 3.54
N GLU A 146 24.83 -0.44 4.62
CA GLU A 146 25.42 0.05 5.86
C GLU A 146 26.57 -0.89 6.24
N ASN A 147 27.77 -0.34 6.47
CA ASN A 147 28.97 -1.14 6.77
C ASN A 147 29.23 -2.30 5.78
N ARG A 148 29.00 -2.05 4.48
CA ARG A 148 29.11 -3.02 3.37
C ARG A 148 28.14 -4.21 3.44
N LYS A 149 27.13 -4.15 4.30
CA LYS A 149 26.03 -5.12 4.36
C LYS A 149 24.72 -4.46 3.92
N LEU A 150 23.77 -5.27 3.47
CA LEU A 150 22.44 -4.78 3.15
C LEU A 150 21.76 -4.21 4.41
N ALA A 151 21.32 -2.95 4.35
CA ALA A 151 20.51 -2.34 5.38
C ALA A 151 19.08 -2.92 5.28
N LEU A 152 18.76 -3.84 6.19
CA LEU A 152 17.47 -4.52 6.23
C LEU A 152 16.37 -3.56 6.72
N LEU A 153 15.21 -3.62 6.07
CA LEU A 153 14.00 -2.93 6.51
C LEU A 153 13.42 -3.64 7.75
N PRO A 154 12.57 -2.97 8.56
CA PRO A 154 11.81 -3.65 9.60
C PRO A 154 11.08 -4.92 9.09
N LYS A 155 11.23 -6.04 9.81
CA LYS A 155 10.69 -7.36 9.40
C LYS A 155 11.24 -7.91 8.07
N GLU A 156 12.28 -7.30 7.51
CA GLU A 156 13.04 -7.88 6.40
C GLU A 156 14.02 -8.93 6.95
N GLN A 157 14.02 -10.10 6.33
CA GLN A 157 14.96 -11.18 6.61
C GLN A 157 15.65 -11.57 5.32
N GLN A 158 16.98 -11.63 5.36
CA GLN A 158 17.81 -12.11 4.25
C GLN A 158 17.81 -13.64 4.23
N TYR A 159 17.55 -14.22 3.07
CA TYR A 159 17.60 -15.66 2.83
C TYR A 159 18.89 -16.11 2.13
N ASP A 160 19.34 -15.35 1.13
CA ASP A 160 20.56 -15.68 0.39
C ASP A 160 21.37 -14.43 0.02
N GLU A 161 22.67 -14.63 -0.17
CA GLU A 161 23.66 -13.68 -0.69
C GLU A 161 24.52 -14.36 -1.74
N LEU A 162 24.51 -13.81 -2.96
CA LEU A 162 25.25 -14.33 -4.09
C LEU A 162 26.30 -13.32 -4.53
N ASP A 163 27.57 -13.72 -4.36
CA ASP A 163 28.71 -13.03 -4.94
C ASP A 163 28.86 -13.33 -6.44
N GLY A 164 29.51 -12.40 -7.14
CA GLY A 164 29.91 -12.61 -8.54
C GLY A 164 28.76 -12.51 -9.54
N VAL A 165 27.61 -11.94 -9.15
CA VAL A 165 26.44 -11.81 -10.01
C VAL A 165 26.58 -10.63 -10.95
N TRP A 166 26.58 -10.92 -12.25
CA TRP A 166 26.69 -9.89 -13.28
C TRP A 166 25.32 -9.32 -13.64
N ASN A 167 25.15 -8.01 -13.53
CA ASN A 167 24.03 -7.29 -14.12
C ASN A 167 24.28 -7.05 -15.62
N LEU A 168 23.38 -7.54 -16.47
CA LEU A 168 23.47 -7.51 -17.93
C LEU A 168 22.67 -6.37 -18.59
N THR A 169 22.18 -5.40 -17.82
CA THR A 169 21.40 -4.27 -18.34
C THR A 169 22.26 -3.29 -19.16
N THR A 170 23.58 -3.34 -19.02
CA THR A 170 24.55 -2.52 -19.78
C THR A 170 25.40 -3.39 -20.71
N ASP A 171 25.96 -2.80 -21.77
CA ASP A 171 26.67 -3.56 -22.82
C ASP A 171 27.88 -4.34 -22.36
N GLN A 172 28.61 -3.83 -21.37
CA GLN A 172 29.80 -4.49 -20.80
C GLN A 172 29.48 -5.37 -19.58
N GLY A 173 28.24 -5.33 -19.07
CA GLY A 173 27.85 -5.93 -17.80
C GLY A 173 28.54 -5.30 -16.59
N ASN A 174 27.96 -5.45 -15.41
CA ASN A 174 28.57 -4.99 -14.17
C ASN A 174 28.63 -6.14 -13.16
N LEU A 175 29.80 -6.39 -12.58
CA LEU A 175 29.96 -7.36 -11.50
C LEU A 175 29.41 -6.80 -10.19
N GLY A 176 28.72 -7.65 -9.44
CA GLY A 176 28.06 -7.24 -8.21
C GLY A 176 27.72 -8.39 -7.28
N LYS A 177 26.96 -8.05 -6.24
CA LYS A 177 26.33 -8.99 -5.31
C LYS A 177 24.82 -8.92 -5.44
N LEU A 178 24.15 -10.06 -5.30
CA LEU A 178 22.69 -10.19 -5.26
C LEU A 178 22.28 -10.66 -3.87
N TYR A 179 21.33 -9.96 -3.26
CA TYR A 179 20.72 -10.31 -1.98
C TYR A 179 19.26 -10.67 -2.23
N ILE A 180 18.82 -11.73 -1.58
CA ILE A 180 17.45 -12.24 -1.66
C ILE A 180 16.87 -12.16 -0.25
N THR A 181 15.79 -11.41 -0.09
CA THR A 181 15.09 -11.28 1.19
C THR A 181 13.67 -11.80 1.08
N ASN A 182 12.88 -11.72 2.16
CA ASN A 182 11.44 -11.97 2.13
C ASN A 182 10.61 -10.83 1.48
N ILE A 183 11.22 -9.68 1.19
CA ILE A 183 10.49 -8.47 0.72
C ILE A 183 10.93 -8.06 -0.69
N ARG A 184 12.21 -8.18 -0.99
CA ARG A 184 12.80 -7.63 -2.22
C ARG A 184 14.04 -8.42 -2.64
N VAL A 185 14.38 -8.25 -3.92
CA VAL A 185 15.66 -8.67 -4.48
C VAL A 185 16.52 -7.42 -4.65
N VAL A 186 17.74 -7.44 -4.12
CA VAL A 186 18.65 -6.30 -4.19
C VAL A 186 19.92 -6.70 -4.91
N TRP A 187 20.33 -5.92 -5.89
CA TRP A 187 21.64 -6.08 -6.52
C TRP A 187 22.43 -4.78 -6.38
N HIS A 188 23.73 -4.87 -6.08
CA HIS A 188 24.64 -3.74 -6.17
C HIS A 188 25.95 -4.13 -6.84
N SER A 189 26.58 -3.18 -7.52
CA SER A 189 27.92 -3.38 -8.06
C SER A 189 28.97 -3.39 -6.95
N THR A 190 29.98 -4.23 -7.11
CA THR A 190 31.18 -4.25 -6.26
C THR A 190 32.14 -3.11 -6.60
N MET A 191 32.13 -2.64 -7.85
CA MET A 191 33.02 -1.58 -8.34
C MET A 191 32.41 -0.18 -8.14
N SER A 192 31.08 -0.07 -8.02
CA SER A 192 30.40 1.20 -7.80
C SER A 192 29.17 1.00 -6.90
N HIS A 193 29.29 1.36 -5.62
CA HIS A 193 28.21 1.19 -4.64
C HIS A 193 26.94 1.99 -4.98
N ASN A 194 27.09 3.10 -5.71
CA ASN A 194 25.97 3.91 -6.20
C ASN A 194 25.22 3.24 -7.36
N PHE A 195 25.79 2.22 -7.97
CA PHE A 195 25.11 1.42 -8.99
C PHE A 195 24.44 0.20 -8.35
N ASN A 196 23.18 0.39 -7.97
CA ASN A 196 22.37 -0.63 -7.32
C ASN A 196 20.92 -0.55 -7.75
N ILE A 197 20.19 -1.64 -7.53
CA ILE A 197 18.76 -1.77 -7.76
C ILE A 197 18.13 -2.61 -6.65
N SER A 198 16.99 -2.16 -6.14
CA SER A 198 16.17 -2.84 -5.15
C SER A 198 14.78 -3.06 -5.74
N ILE A 199 14.37 -4.31 -5.87
CA ILE A 199 13.18 -4.76 -6.59
C ILE A 199 12.25 -5.46 -5.59
N PRO A 200 11.22 -4.80 -5.05
CA PRO A 200 10.23 -5.46 -4.21
C PRO A 200 9.49 -6.57 -4.96
N PHE A 201 9.18 -7.69 -4.30
CA PHE A 201 8.38 -8.76 -4.91
C PHE A 201 7.02 -8.26 -5.41
N LEU A 202 6.45 -7.24 -4.75
CA LEU A 202 5.24 -6.56 -5.19
C LEU A 202 5.33 -6.01 -6.63
N GLN A 203 6.54 -5.65 -7.07
CA GLN A 203 6.77 -5.09 -8.40
C GLN A 203 7.22 -6.13 -9.43
N ILE A 204 7.51 -7.37 -9.02
CA ILE A 204 7.93 -8.43 -9.93
C ILE A 204 6.69 -8.98 -10.66
N THR A 205 6.81 -9.17 -11.97
CA THR A 205 5.75 -9.78 -12.80
C THR A 205 6.12 -11.17 -13.26
N SER A 206 7.41 -11.39 -13.53
CA SER A 206 7.94 -12.73 -13.82
C SER A 206 9.40 -12.84 -13.45
N VAL A 207 9.79 -14.06 -13.08
CA VAL A 207 11.16 -14.51 -12.90
C VAL A 207 11.34 -15.71 -13.81
N LYS A 208 12.32 -15.67 -14.71
CA LYS A 208 12.56 -16.74 -15.68
C LYS A 208 14.03 -16.81 -16.08
N LYS A 209 14.51 -17.96 -16.51
CA LYS A 209 15.76 -18.07 -17.28
C LYS A 209 15.54 -17.68 -18.73
N SER A 210 16.53 -16.99 -19.31
CA SER A 210 16.58 -16.68 -20.74
C SER A 210 18.02 -16.79 -21.25
N ASN A 211 18.18 -17.07 -22.54
CA ASN A 211 19.46 -16.94 -23.20
C ASN A 211 19.81 -15.45 -23.38
N SER A 212 21.08 -15.11 -23.25
CA SER A 212 21.66 -13.79 -23.51
C SER A 212 22.93 -13.92 -24.36
N LYS A 213 23.49 -12.80 -24.83
CA LYS A 213 24.80 -12.76 -25.50
C LYS A 213 25.95 -13.35 -24.65
N PHE A 214 25.76 -13.44 -23.34
CA PHE A 214 26.77 -13.89 -22.37
C PHE A 214 26.43 -15.23 -21.71
N GLY A 215 25.51 -16.01 -22.31
CA GLY A 215 25.04 -17.29 -21.76
C GLY A 215 23.65 -17.19 -21.12
N LYS A 216 23.24 -18.24 -20.40
CA LYS A 216 21.96 -18.25 -19.68
C LYS A 216 21.99 -17.25 -18.53
N ALA A 217 20.90 -16.50 -18.38
CA ALA A 217 20.75 -15.48 -17.35
C ALA A 217 19.37 -15.59 -16.69
N LEU A 218 19.31 -15.19 -15.43
CA LEU A 218 18.08 -14.92 -14.71
C LEU A 218 17.50 -13.60 -15.22
N VAL A 219 16.22 -13.59 -15.58
CA VAL A 219 15.52 -12.39 -16.04
C VAL A 219 14.36 -12.11 -15.09
N ILE A 220 14.39 -10.94 -14.48
CA ILE A 220 13.31 -10.40 -13.65
C ILE A 220 12.63 -9.30 -14.45
N THR A 221 11.33 -9.43 -14.70
CA THR A 221 10.52 -8.37 -15.29
C THR A 221 9.67 -7.70 -14.22
N THR A 222 9.52 -6.38 -14.33
CA THR A 222 8.76 -5.59 -13.34
C THR A 222 7.44 -5.08 -13.91
N SER A 223 6.55 -4.63 -13.03
CA SER A 223 5.23 -4.12 -13.39
C SER A 223 5.31 -2.82 -14.20
N LYS A 224 4.22 -2.48 -14.90
CA LYS A 224 4.12 -1.17 -15.57
C LYS A 224 4.27 0.01 -14.60
N LYS A 225 3.77 -0.13 -13.36
CA LYS A 225 3.92 0.88 -12.29
C LYS A 225 5.38 1.10 -11.92
N ALA A 226 6.17 0.02 -11.95
CA ALA A 226 7.61 0.08 -11.70
C ALA A 226 8.44 0.44 -12.95
N GLY A 227 7.83 0.73 -14.11
CA GLY A 227 8.55 1.13 -15.33
C GLY A 227 8.80 0.01 -16.34
N SER A 228 8.25 -1.20 -16.14
CA SER A 228 8.41 -2.36 -17.05
C SER A 228 9.88 -2.76 -17.32
N TYR A 229 10.75 -2.59 -16.34
CA TYR A 229 12.16 -3.01 -16.45
C TYR A 229 12.27 -4.51 -16.72
N MET A 230 13.22 -4.86 -17.60
CA MET A 230 13.71 -6.21 -17.83
C MET A 230 15.16 -6.29 -17.35
N LEU A 231 15.39 -6.99 -16.25
CA LEU A 231 16.67 -7.00 -15.55
C LEU A 231 17.28 -8.39 -15.70
N GLY A 232 18.45 -8.45 -16.35
CA GLY A 232 19.18 -9.69 -16.61
C GLY A 232 20.34 -9.86 -15.64
N PHE A 233 20.46 -11.03 -15.02
CA PHE A 233 21.54 -11.38 -14.11
C PHE A 233 22.20 -12.69 -14.53
N ARG A 234 23.50 -12.66 -14.84
CA ARG A 234 24.27 -13.90 -15.03
C ARG A 234 24.77 -14.37 -13.67
N ILE A 235 24.54 -15.64 -13.38
CA ILE A 235 24.91 -16.31 -12.14
C ILE A 235 25.63 -17.59 -12.53
N ASP A 236 26.84 -17.76 -12.02
CA ASP A 236 27.69 -18.92 -12.27
C ASP A 236 27.95 -19.67 -10.95
N PRO A 237 28.00 -21.02 -10.95
CA PRO A 237 27.73 -21.91 -12.09
C PRO A 237 26.22 -22.02 -12.41
N ALA A 238 25.89 -22.67 -13.53
CA ALA A 238 24.50 -22.82 -14.02
C ALA A 238 23.55 -23.53 -13.05
N GLU A 239 24.08 -24.36 -12.16
CA GLU A 239 23.34 -25.00 -11.07
C GLU A 239 22.82 -23.95 -10.08
N ARG A 240 23.69 -22.99 -9.68
CA ARG A 240 23.34 -21.89 -8.78
C ARG A 240 22.30 -20.98 -9.40
N LEU A 241 22.41 -20.70 -10.71
CA LEU A 241 21.36 -19.98 -11.46
C LEU A 241 19.99 -20.67 -11.35
N THR A 242 19.97 -22.00 -11.49
CA THR A 242 18.71 -22.77 -11.44
C THR A 242 18.13 -22.83 -10.03
N ALA A 243 18.97 -22.95 -8.99
CA ALA A 243 18.54 -22.88 -7.61
C ALA A 243 17.94 -21.50 -7.27
N THR A 244 18.65 -20.43 -7.66
CA THR A 244 18.23 -19.03 -7.43
C THR A 244 16.88 -18.72 -8.11
N GLU A 245 16.69 -19.17 -9.35
CA GLU A 245 15.41 -18.99 -10.06
C GLU A 245 14.25 -19.64 -9.29
N ARG A 246 14.44 -20.90 -8.84
CA ARG A 246 13.41 -21.63 -8.09
C ARG A 246 13.08 -20.94 -6.78
N GLU A 247 14.10 -20.53 -6.03
CA GLU A 247 13.94 -19.79 -4.78
C GLU A 247 13.15 -18.49 -4.98
N LEU A 248 13.53 -17.69 -5.98
CA LEU A 248 12.84 -16.44 -6.29
C LEU A 248 11.38 -16.64 -6.71
N ILE A 249 11.09 -17.70 -7.48
CA ILE A 249 9.71 -18.04 -7.84
C ILE A 249 8.91 -18.41 -6.59
N SER A 250 9.46 -19.24 -5.71
CA SER A 250 8.81 -19.64 -4.45
C SER A 250 8.58 -18.45 -3.52
N LEU A 251 9.58 -17.59 -3.31
CA LEU A 251 9.46 -16.38 -2.49
C LEU A 251 8.47 -15.37 -3.08
N HIS A 252 8.47 -15.21 -4.40
CA HIS A 252 7.51 -14.35 -5.09
C HIS A 252 6.07 -14.84 -4.88
N GLN A 253 5.83 -16.16 -4.95
CA GLN A 253 4.51 -16.75 -4.67
C GLN A 253 4.13 -16.59 -3.20
N LEU A 254 5.06 -16.85 -2.28
CA LEU A 254 4.86 -16.71 -0.84
C LEU A 254 4.49 -15.27 -0.47
N TYR A 255 5.23 -14.29 -1.00
CA TYR A 255 4.94 -12.87 -0.79
C TYR A 255 3.52 -12.50 -1.22
N HIS A 256 3.05 -13.01 -2.36
CA HIS A 256 1.68 -12.73 -2.83
C HIS A 256 0.59 -13.44 -2.03
N SER A 257 0.92 -14.50 -1.28
CA SER A 257 -0.01 -15.15 -0.37
C SER A 257 -0.29 -14.29 0.87
N ASN A 258 0.72 -13.58 1.37
CA ASN A 258 0.64 -12.70 2.53
C ASN A 258 1.57 -11.48 2.39
N PRO A 259 1.17 -10.45 1.61
CA PRO A 259 2.07 -9.36 1.26
C PRO A 259 2.30 -8.44 2.45
N THR A 260 3.57 -8.10 2.69
CA THR A 260 3.96 -7.09 3.67
C THR A 260 4.18 -5.75 2.97
N PHE A 261 3.41 -4.75 3.38
CA PHE A 261 3.46 -3.41 2.79
C PHE A 261 4.36 -2.44 3.55
N GLY A 262 4.88 -2.79 4.73
CA GLY A 262 5.80 -1.95 5.52
C GLY A 262 5.13 -0.82 6.31
N VAL A 263 3.81 -0.70 6.25
CA VAL A 263 3.06 0.33 6.96
C VAL A 263 2.78 -0.13 8.38
N GLU A 264 3.60 0.36 9.31
CA GLU A 264 3.52 0.01 10.72
C GLU A 264 2.85 1.14 11.51
N VAL A 265 1.75 0.81 12.16
CA VAL A 265 0.99 1.72 13.02
C VAL A 265 0.43 0.91 14.18
N ASN A 266 0.44 1.51 15.37
CA ASN A 266 -0.11 0.88 16.57
C ASN A 266 -1.62 0.71 16.37
N GLN A 267 -2.08 -0.55 16.43
CA GLN A 267 -3.50 -0.85 16.38
C GLN A 267 -4.12 -0.58 17.76
N GLU A 268 -4.98 0.44 17.85
CA GLU A 268 -5.87 0.60 19.00
C GLU A 268 -7.04 -0.40 18.87
N SER A 269 -6.74 -1.67 19.13
CA SER A 269 -7.63 -2.83 18.92
C SER A 269 -8.92 -2.79 19.75
N GLU A 270 -8.93 -2.15 20.93
CA GLU A 270 -10.14 -2.00 21.75
C GLU A 270 -11.21 -1.11 21.08
N HIS A 271 -10.79 -0.12 20.28
CA HIS A 271 -11.70 0.89 19.77
C HIS A 271 -12.46 0.44 18.51
N VAL A 272 -11.83 -0.37 17.65
CA VAL A 272 -12.49 -0.96 16.48
C VAL A 272 -13.67 -1.84 16.91
N SER A 273 -13.50 -2.62 17.98
CA SER A 273 -14.54 -3.47 18.57
C SER A 273 -15.68 -2.65 19.16
N ARG A 274 -15.38 -1.55 19.88
CA ARG A 274 -16.41 -0.64 20.44
C ARG A 274 -17.25 0.02 19.36
N ILE A 275 -16.66 0.44 18.24
CA ILE A 275 -17.40 1.04 17.13
C ILE A 275 -18.21 0.00 16.38
N GLN A 276 -17.70 -1.22 16.22
CA GLN A 276 -18.47 -2.33 15.65
C GLN A 276 -19.72 -2.60 16.50
N ASN A 277 -19.58 -2.62 17.82
CA ASN A 277 -20.70 -2.78 18.76
C ASN A 277 -21.66 -1.60 18.71
N TYR A 278 -21.17 -0.36 18.67
CA TYR A 278 -22.01 0.83 18.54
C TYR A 278 -22.79 0.84 17.21
N ILE A 279 -22.17 0.43 16.10
CA ILE A 279 -22.86 0.29 14.81
C ILE A 279 -23.94 -0.80 14.89
N VAL A 280 -23.68 -1.93 15.56
CA VAL A 280 -24.68 -2.97 15.81
C VAL A 280 -25.83 -2.42 16.65
N GLU A 281 -25.55 -1.72 17.75
CA GLU A 281 -26.56 -1.12 18.62
C GLU A 281 -27.42 -0.07 17.88
N VAL A 282 -26.81 0.81 17.09
CA VAL A 282 -27.53 1.80 16.28
C VAL A 282 -28.40 1.10 15.23
N ASN A 283 -27.89 0.06 14.56
CA ASN A 283 -28.68 -0.72 13.61
C ASN A 283 -29.86 -1.42 14.30
N CYS A 284 -29.67 -2.02 15.49
CA CYS A 284 -30.73 -2.66 16.27
C CYS A 284 -31.82 -1.67 16.67
N LYS A 285 -31.46 -0.45 17.08
CA LYS A 285 -32.43 0.61 17.43
C LYS A 285 -33.25 1.09 16.23
N ILE A 286 -32.66 1.12 15.03
CA ILE A 286 -33.36 1.52 13.79
C ILE A 286 -34.33 0.42 13.31
N THR A 287 -33.98 -0.86 13.45
CA THR A 287 -34.93 -1.96 13.17
C THR A 287 -36.12 -1.96 14.12
N ASN A 288 -35.90 -1.70 15.41
CA ASN A 288 -36.98 -1.67 16.40
C ASN A 288 -37.93 -0.47 16.26
N GLN A 289 -37.50 0.62 15.59
CA GLN A 289 -38.37 1.76 15.27
C GLN A 289 -39.21 1.55 14.01
N LYS A 290 -38.99 0.49 13.23
CA LYS A 290 -39.82 0.14 12.06
C LYS A 290 -40.90 -0.91 12.36
N GLU A 291 -40.98 -1.42 13.60
CA GLU A 291 -41.94 -2.46 14.02
C GLU A 291 -43.16 -1.94 14.80
N HIS A 292 -43.39 -0.63 14.82
CA HIS A 292 -44.70 -0.07 15.19
C HIS A 292 -45.37 0.54 13.96
N PRO A 293 -46.18 -0.24 13.21
CA PRO A 293 -47.22 0.36 12.40
C PRO A 293 -48.31 0.86 13.36
N ASP A 294 -48.66 2.14 13.21
CA ASP A 294 -49.77 2.77 13.91
C ASP A 294 -51.03 1.89 13.84
N GLY A 295 -51.69 1.73 14.99
CA GLY A 295 -53.03 1.16 15.10
C GLY A 295 -54.11 2.14 14.67
#